data_AF-A0A2G9XXI4-F1
#
_entry.id   AF-A0A2G9XXI4-F1
#
_cell.length_a   1.000
_cell.length_b   1.000
_cell.length_c   1.000
_cell.angle_alpha   90.00
_cell.angle_beta   90.00
_cell.angle_gamma   90.00
#
_symmetry.space_group_name_H-M   'P 1'
#
loop_
_entity.id
_entity.type
_entity.pdbx_description
1 polymer ?
#
loop_
_entity_poly.entity_id
_entity_poly.type
_entity_poly.pdbx_seq_one_letter_code
_entity_poly.pdbx_strand_id
1 'polypeptide(L)'
;MIEIHEETPSIEGLYEYLYASDLLLYNKPSNPGIVTVASTAFQCLGSGCPMVTFKSSFVETLNGAVYKYENNEELRACIASVFEKDRKYEEIIKNAKEYIEKNSAINVAKRPEEFYGTYVMYHRIPPHIWVAYSEDLRHWYNSNIVLSPQYEWEHFKIGTGGAPIKTDYGWLVIYHAVDRKMVYRLGYAIMAIDDPTNVIYRHPEPILEPEKEFETQGDVSNVVFTCGAVLIRDTVFVYYGGADTVICVATEKLEDFLRPVKLWKVL
;
A
#
# COMPACT_ATOMS: atom_id res chain seq x y z
N MET A 1 -22.33 1.20 33.85
CA MET A 1 -23.03 0.32 32.90
C MET A 1 -22.17 0.31 31.66
N ILE A 2 -21.69 -0.84 31.18
CA ILE A 2 -20.89 -0.90 29.96
C ILE A 2 -21.89 -0.93 28.80
N GLU A 3 -21.76 0.02 27.88
CA GLU A 3 -22.59 0.10 26.68
C GLU A 3 -21.87 -0.66 25.55
N ILE A 4 -22.56 -1.61 24.94
CA ILE A 4 -22.02 -2.40 23.82
C ILE A 4 -22.62 -1.81 22.55
N HIS A 5 -21.75 -1.28 21.69
CA HIS A 5 -22.13 -0.78 20.38
C HIS A 5 -21.88 -1.87 19.34
N GLU A 6 -22.92 -2.26 18.60
CA GLU A 6 -22.84 -3.27 17.52
C GLU A 6 -22.65 -2.64 16.14
N GLU A 7 -22.78 -1.32 16.04
CA GLU A 7 -22.61 -0.56 14.80
C GLU A 7 -21.15 -0.08 14.64
N THR A 8 -20.70 0.03 13.39
CA THR A 8 -19.37 0.60 13.09
C THR A 8 -19.42 2.11 13.33
N PRO A 9 -18.55 2.69 14.18
CA PRO A 9 -18.55 4.13 14.40
C PRO A 9 -18.23 4.89 13.11
N SER A 10 -18.74 6.12 12.97
CA SER A 10 -18.27 7.02 11.93
C SER A 10 -16.76 7.25 12.06
N ILE A 11 -16.10 7.71 11.00
CA ILE A 11 -14.66 8.00 11.04
C ILE A 11 -14.36 9.03 12.13
N GLU A 12 -15.19 10.08 12.26
CA GLU A 12 -15.07 11.10 13.30
C GLU A 12 -15.24 10.49 14.70
N GLY A 13 -16.26 9.65 14.91
CA GLY A 13 -16.48 8.97 16.18
C GLY A 13 -15.34 8.02 16.56
N LEU A 14 -14.77 7.31 15.58
CA LEU A 14 -13.57 6.50 15.79
C LEU A 14 -12.39 7.35 16.27
N TYR A 15 -12.15 8.51 15.63
CA TYR A 15 -11.08 9.42 16.07
C TYR A 15 -11.32 9.95 17.48
N GLU A 16 -12.55 10.32 17.84
CA GLU A 16 -12.89 10.75 19.20
C GLU A 16 -12.55 9.67 20.23
N TYR A 17 -12.92 8.41 19.97
CA TYR A 17 -12.56 7.29 20.85
C TYR A 17 -11.05 7.08 20.94
N LEU A 18 -10.33 7.18 19.82
CA LEU A 18 -8.87 7.04 19.80
C LEU A 18 -8.18 8.16 20.58
N TYR A 19 -8.65 9.40 20.48
CA TYR A 19 -8.12 10.53 21.25
C TYR A 19 -8.43 10.42 22.74
N ALA A 20 -9.56 9.82 23.11
CA ALA A 20 -9.93 9.60 24.51
C ALA A 20 -9.20 8.41 25.16
N SER A 21 -8.50 7.58 24.38
CA SER A 21 -7.89 6.34 24.87
C SER A 21 -6.45 6.53 25.36
N ASP A 22 -6.16 6.11 26.60
CA ASP A 22 -4.78 6.04 27.13
C ASP A 22 -3.96 4.88 26.54
N LEU A 23 -4.64 3.83 26.06
CA LEU A 23 -4.06 2.62 25.50
C LEU A 23 -5.03 1.94 24.53
N LEU A 24 -4.54 1.53 23.36
CA LEU A 24 -5.25 0.57 22.52
C LEU A 24 -4.64 -0.84 22.67
N LEU A 25 -5.48 -1.80 23.06
CA LEU A 25 -5.12 -3.22 23.14
C LEU A 25 -5.62 -3.98 21.91
N TYR A 26 -4.69 -4.52 21.12
CA TYR A 26 -5.01 -5.35 19.97
C TYR A 26 -4.64 -6.81 20.22
N ASN A 27 -5.63 -7.61 20.61
CA ASN A 27 -5.48 -9.05 20.83
C ASN A 27 -6.16 -9.82 19.69
N LYS A 28 -5.45 -9.95 18.56
CA LYS A 28 -5.92 -10.81 17.45
C LYS A 28 -5.21 -12.15 17.50
N PRO A 29 -5.89 -13.23 17.91
CA PRO A 29 -5.31 -14.58 17.86
C PRO A 29 -4.95 -14.92 16.41
N SER A 30 -3.76 -15.51 16.23
CA SER A 30 -3.22 -15.87 14.93
C SER A 30 -4.00 -17.03 14.31
N ASN A 31 -4.66 -16.78 13.19
CA ASN A 31 -5.01 -17.81 12.21
C ASN A 31 -4.06 -17.61 11.01
N PRO A 32 -3.36 -18.65 10.51
CA PRO A 32 -2.41 -18.50 9.41
C PRO A 32 -3.19 -18.28 8.10
N GLY A 33 -3.48 -17.02 7.76
CA GLY A 33 -4.29 -16.76 6.56
C GLY A 33 -4.66 -15.31 6.28
N ILE A 34 -3.77 -14.33 6.54
CA ILE A 34 -3.92 -12.89 6.24
C ILE A 34 -4.50 -12.08 7.42
N VAL A 35 -3.68 -11.14 7.90
CA VAL A 35 -4.15 -9.95 8.62
C VAL A 35 -3.31 -8.76 8.18
N THR A 36 -3.99 -7.74 7.65
CA THR A 36 -3.45 -6.42 7.33
C THR A 36 -3.02 -5.71 8.62
N VAL A 37 -1.83 -5.10 8.63
CA VAL A 37 -1.55 -4.06 9.63
C VAL A 37 -2.50 -2.92 9.31
N ALA A 38 -3.52 -2.75 10.14
CA ALA A 38 -4.59 -1.78 9.87
C ALA A 38 -3.98 -0.36 9.81
N SER A 39 -4.49 0.47 8.89
CA SER A 39 -4.30 1.92 8.90
C SER A 39 -4.54 2.53 10.29
N THR A 40 -5.41 1.89 11.08
CA THR A 40 -5.65 2.15 12.50
C THR A 40 -4.36 2.15 13.33
N ALA A 41 -3.40 1.24 13.09
CA ALA A 41 -2.14 1.23 13.83
C ALA A 41 -1.33 2.52 13.59
N PHE A 42 -1.27 3.00 12.35
CA PHE A 42 -0.62 4.27 12.03
C PHE A 42 -1.41 5.48 12.55
N GLN A 43 -2.74 5.43 12.50
CA GLN A 43 -3.61 6.48 13.06
C GLN A 43 -3.45 6.59 14.59
N CYS A 44 -3.33 5.47 15.30
CA CYS A 44 -3.16 5.46 16.76
C CYS A 44 -1.79 5.96 17.19
N LEU A 45 -0.73 5.56 16.49
CA LEU A 45 0.59 6.13 16.72
C LEU A 45 0.56 7.64 16.43
N GLY A 46 -0.13 8.05 15.36
CA GLY A 46 -0.35 9.46 14.99
C GLY A 46 -1.12 10.27 16.03
N SER A 47 -2.10 9.68 16.71
CA SER A 47 -2.88 10.31 17.77
C SER A 47 -2.16 10.35 19.13
N GLY A 48 -0.96 9.78 19.22
CA GLY A 48 -0.18 9.72 20.46
C GLY A 48 -0.63 8.62 21.43
N CYS A 49 -1.46 7.69 20.98
CA CYS A 49 -1.93 6.56 21.77
C CYS A 49 -0.95 5.37 21.63
N PRO A 50 -0.36 4.85 22.73
CA PRO A 50 0.48 3.66 22.67
C PRO A 50 -0.37 2.43 22.29
N MET A 51 0.25 1.49 21.58
CA MET A 51 -0.40 0.25 21.15
C MET A 51 0.27 -0.95 21.82
N VAL A 52 -0.55 -1.86 22.38
CA VAL A 52 -0.12 -3.15 22.94
C VAL A 52 -0.70 -4.28 22.12
N THR A 53 0.16 -5.19 21.64
CA THR A 53 -0.27 -6.28 20.77
C THR A 53 0.50 -7.58 21.02
N PHE A 54 -0.13 -8.71 20.70
CA PHE A 54 0.51 -10.01 20.81
C PHE A 54 1.71 -10.11 19.86
N LYS A 55 2.81 -10.69 20.33
CA LYS A 55 4.01 -10.88 19.51
C LYS A 55 3.72 -11.87 18.40
N SER A 56 3.62 -11.35 17.18
CA SER A 56 3.43 -12.15 15.97
C SER A 56 4.42 -11.74 14.89
N SER A 57 4.60 -12.62 13.90
CA SER A 57 5.34 -12.34 12.67
C SER A 57 4.62 -11.36 11.73
N PHE A 58 3.38 -10.99 12.04
CA PHE A 58 2.51 -10.13 11.22
C PHE A 58 2.56 -8.65 11.63
N VAL A 59 2.93 -8.35 12.88
CA VAL A 59 3.15 -6.97 13.32
C VAL A 59 4.63 -6.65 13.14
N GLU A 60 4.96 -5.87 12.12
CA GLU A 60 6.30 -5.29 12.00
C GLU A 60 6.61 -4.46 13.25
N THR A 61 7.84 -4.50 13.73
CA THR A 61 8.20 -3.85 15.00
C THR A 61 8.11 -2.34 14.96
N LEU A 62 7.77 -1.71 13.83
CA LEU A 62 7.69 -0.25 13.64
C LEU A 62 8.83 0.48 14.36
N ASN A 63 10.05 -0.08 14.29
CA ASN A 63 11.24 0.38 15.01
C ASN A 63 11.07 0.57 16.53
N GLY A 64 10.37 -0.34 17.20
CA GLY A 64 10.13 -0.29 18.64
C GLY A 64 9.04 0.70 19.05
N ALA A 65 8.15 1.11 18.13
CA ALA A 65 7.03 2.01 18.41
C ALA A 65 5.80 1.33 19.05
N VAL A 66 5.87 0.03 19.36
CA VAL A 66 4.72 -0.77 19.80
C VAL A 66 5.12 -1.73 20.93
N TYR A 67 4.28 -1.87 21.94
CA TYR A 67 4.43 -2.90 22.96
C TYR A 67 4.06 -4.28 22.43
N LYS A 68 4.89 -5.28 22.72
CA LYS A 68 4.62 -6.68 22.38
C LYS A 68 4.59 -7.55 23.62
N TYR A 69 3.70 -8.54 23.64
CA TYR A 69 3.59 -9.54 24.69
C TYR A 69 3.44 -10.96 24.11
N GLU A 70 4.00 -11.96 24.76
CA GLU A 70 3.84 -13.38 24.41
C GLU A 70 2.93 -14.14 25.39
N ASN A 71 2.73 -13.60 26.58
CA ASN A 71 1.99 -14.26 27.66
C ASN A 71 1.25 -13.23 28.53
N ASN A 72 0.42 -13.73 29.45
CA ASN A 72 -0.41 -12.88 30.31
C ASN A 72 0.41 -12.01 31.28
N GLU A 73 1.59 -12.46 31.68
CA GLU A 73 2.47 -11.69 32.59
C GLU A 73 3.04 -10.48 31.85
N GLU A 74 3.59 -10.69 30.65
CA GLU A 74 4.06 -9.61 29.78
C GLU A 74 2.95 -8.65 29.38
N LEU A 75 1.74 -9.16 29.10
CA LEU A 75 0.59 -8.32 28.81
C LEU A 75 0.30 -7.37 29.97
N ARG A 76 0.22 -7.89 31.20
CA ARG A 76 0.00 -7.08 32.41
C ARG A 76 1.11 -6.06 32.59
N ALA A 77 2.37 -6.45 32.39
CA ALA A 77 3.51 -5.54 32.49
C ALA A 77 3.44 -4.42 31.43
N CYS A 78 3.03 -4.72 30.20
CA CYS A 78 2.84 -3.70 29.16
C CYS A 78 1.72 -2.73 29.53
N ILE A 79 0.57 -3.24 30.01
CA ILE A 79 -0.55 -2.40 30.44
C ILE A 79 -0.14 -1.50 31.62
N ALA A 80 0.54 -2.06 32.63
CA ALA A 80 1.01 -1.30 33.78
C ALA A 80 1.97 -0.17 33.35
N SER A 81 2.96 -0.48 32.52
CA SER A 81 3.91 0.49 31.96
C SER A 81 3.22 1.67 31.27
N VAL A 82 2.13 1.41 30.53
CA VAL A 82 1.36 2.46 29.84
C VAL A 82 0.63 3.37 30.81
N PHE A 83 -0.07 2.81 31.82
CA PHE A 83 -0.78 3.60 32.81
C PHE A 83 0.15 4.37 33.74
N GLU A 84 1.28 3.76 34.12
CA GLU A 84 2.30 4.38 34.97
C GLU A 84 3.18 5.38 34.22
N LYS A 85 3.15 5.38 32.87
CA LYS A 85 4.00 6.20 32.00
C LYS A 85 5.48 6.09 32.38
N ASP A 86 5.91 4.84 32.55
CA ASP A 86 7.27 4.53 32.97
C ASP A 86 8.32 4.80 31.86
N ARG A 87 9.58 4.46 32.12
CA ARG A 87 10.66 4.65 31.15
C ARG A 87 10.40 3.93 29.82
N LYS A 88 9.75 2.75 29.86
CA LYS A 88 9.45 1.98 28.65
C LYS A 88 8.37 2.69 27.84
N TYR A 89 7.35 3.27 28.49
CA TYR A 89 6.37 4.12 27.82
C TYR A 89 7.01 5.29 27.08
N GLU A 90 7.88 6.05 27.75
CA GLU A 90 8.56 7.19 27.13
C GLU A 90 9.41 6.77 25.91
N GLU A 91 10.08 5.62 25.99
CA GLU A 91 10.84 5.06 24.87
C GLU A 91 9.94 4.66 23.69
N ILE A 92 8.84 3.97 23.95
CA ILE A 92 7.86 3.57 22.92
C ILE A 92 7.26 4.80 22.23
N ILE A 93 6.83 5.82 22.99
CA ILE A 93 6.25 7.05 22.45
C ILE A 93 7.29 7.84 21.64
N LYS A 94 8.54 7.91 22.08
CA LYS A 94 9.62 8.52 21.31
C LYS A 94 9.82 7.80 19.98
N ASN A 95 9.94 6.48 19.99
CA ASN A 95 10.12 5.68 18.78
C ASN A 95 8.93 5.83 17.82
N ALA A 96 7.70 5.90 18.35
CA ALA A 96 6.50 6.16 17.56
C ALA A 96 6.56 7.52 16.85
N LYS A 97 6.88 8.59 17.58
CA LYS A 97 7.03 9.93 17.00
C LYS A 97 8.11 9.99 15.92
N GLU A 98 9.28 9.41 16.19
CA GLU A 98 10.37 9.34 15.21
C GLU A 98 9.97 8.53 13.98
N TYR A 99 9.25 7.42 14.17
CA TYR A 99 8.74 6.61 13.06
C TYR A 99 7.75 7.40 12.19
N ILE A 100 6.77 8.07 12.79
CA ILE A 100 5.77 8.86 12.07
C ILE A 100 6.43 10.00 11.31
N GLU A 101 7.32 10.75 11.96
CA GLU A 101 8.02 11.86 11.32
C GLU A 101 8.85 11.34 10.14
N LYS A 102 9.65 10.29 10.34
CA LYS A 102 10.50 9.71 9.30
C LYS A 102 9.71 9.20 8.09
N ASN A 103 8.49 8.70 8.31
CA ASN A 103 7.61 8.11 7.31
C ASN A 103 6.41 9.01 6.98
N SER A 104 6.46 10.30 7.34
CA SER A 104 5.40 11.25 7.00
C SER A 104 5.29 11.39 5.49
N ALA A 105 4.09 11.70 4.98
CA ALA A 105 3.87 11.89 3.54
C ALA A 105 4.88 12.88 2.92
N ILE A 106 5.22 13.94 3.66
CA ILE A 106 6.21 14.95 3.25
C ILE A 106 7.61 14.33 3.14
N ASN A 107 8.04 13.55 4.14
CA ASN A 107 9.38 12.97 4.12
C ASN A 107 9.51 11.79 3.15
N VAL A 108 8.43 11.05 2.91
CA VAL A 108 8.36 10.04 1.84
C VAL A 108 8.47 10.72 0.48
N ALA A 109 7.71 11.80 0.24
CA ALA A 109 7.78 12.57 -1.01
C ALA A 109 9.17 13.18 -1.28
N LYS A 110 9.98 13.42 -0.24
CA LYS A 110 11.37 13.91 -0.36
C LYS A 110 12.40 12.83 -0.69
N ARG A 111 12.01 11.55 -0.73
CA ARG A 111 12.91 10.43 -1.07
C ARG A 111 12.47 9.71 -2.35
N PRO A 112 12.28 10.41 -3.49
CA PRO A 112 12.03 9.72 -4.73
C PRO A 112 13.24 8.91 -5.14
N GLU A 113 13.03 7.73 -5.74
CA GLU A 113 14.13 7.00 -6.36
C GLU A 113 14.68 7.75 -7.57
N GLU A 114 16.00 7.91 -7.59
CA GLU A 114 16.74 8.48 -8.70
C GLU A 114 17.24 7.36 -9.64
N PHE A 115 17.19 7.63 -10.93
CA PHE A 115 17.85 6.84 -11.97
C PHE A 115 19.01 7.65 -12.53
N TYR A 116 20.24 7.22 -12.21
CA TYR A 116 21.47 7.84 -12.71
C TYR A 116 21.54 9.37 -12.53
N GLY A 117 21.01 9.88 -11.41
CA GLY A 117 20.98 11.32 -11.11
C GLY A 117 19.81 12.08 -11.74
N THR A 118 18.82 11.37 -12.28
CA THR A 118 17.59 11.94 -12.84
C THR A 118 16.36 11.27 -12.22
N TYR A 119 15.35 12.05 -11.90
CA TYR A 119 14.04 11.56 -11.47
C TYR A 119 13.19 11.14 -12.66
N VAL A 120 12.44 10.05 -12.50
CA VAL A 120 11.59 9.48 -13.54
C VAL A 120 10.15 9.46 -13.04
N MET A 121 9.21 9.88 -13.89
CA MET A 121 7.78 9.82 -13.61
C MET A 121 7.06 9.10 -14.75
N TYR A 122 6.30 8.07 -14.39
CA TYR A 122 5.25 7.57 -15.26
C TYR A 122 3.98 8.40 -15.07
N HIS A 123 3.53 9.04 -16.13
CA HIS A 123 2.32 9.86 -16.14
C HIS A 123 1.41 9.44 -17.30
N ARG A 124 0.37 10.22 -17.55
CA ARG A 124 -0.61 9.89 -18.57
C ARG A 124 -1.11 11.13 -19.29
N ILE A 125 -0.93 11.13 -20.60
CA ILE A 125 -1.77 11.88 -21.54
C ILE A 125 -2.61 10.81 -22.25
N PRO A 126 -3.94 10.76 -21.99
CA PRO A 126 -4.79 9.70 -22.53
C PRO A 126 -4.65 9.56 -24.06
N PRO A 127 -4.65 8.32 -24.58
CA PRO A 127 -4.98 7.08 -23.88
C PRO A 127 -3.77 6.32 -23.30
N HIS A 128 -2.56 6.90 -23.36
CA HIS A 128 -1.29 6.20 -23.15
C HIS A 128 -0.67 6.46 -21.77
N ILE A 129 0.20 5.54 -21.33
CA ILE A 129 1.17 5.82 -20.24
C ILE A 129 2.42 6.41 -20.87
N TRP A 130 2.90 7.49 -20.29
CA TRP A 130 4.07 8.24 -20.72
C TRP A 130 5.12 8.20 -19.62
N VAL A 131 6.37 8.43 -19.99
CA VAL A 131 7.47 8.73 -19.06
C VAL A 131 7.89 10.18 -19.23
N ALA A 132 8.34 10.82 -18.16
CA ALA A 132 9.02 12.10 -18.17
C ALA A 132 10.18 12.10 -17.17
N TYR A 133 11.14 13.00 -17.39
CA TYR A 133 12.38 13.08 -16.63
C TYR A 133 12.53 14.45 -15.98
N SER A 134 13.21 14.51 -14.83
CA SER A 134 13.50 15.76 -14.13
C SER A 134 14.80 15.66 -13.33
N GLU A 135 15.54 16.76 -13.24
CA GLU A 135 16.72 16.85 -12.36
C GLU A 135 16.39 17.52 -11.01
N ASP A 136 15.23 18.18 -10.91
CA ASP A 136 14.87 19.04 -9.77
C ASP A 136 13.45 18.81 -9.22
N LEU A 137 12.72 17.82 -9.75
CA LEU A 137 11.31 17.49 -9.49
C LEU A 137 10.31 18.60 -9.84
N ARG A 138 10.74 19.68 -10.49
CA ARG A 138 9.92 20.84 -10.85
C ARG A 138 9.75 20.97 -12.35
N HIS A 139 10.83 20.81 -13.09
CA HIS A 139 10.84 20.90 -14.54
C HIS A 139 10.94 19.50 -15.13
N TRP A 140 9.94 19.14 -15.94
CA TRP A 140 9.81 17.82 -16.55
C TRP A 140 10.00 17.90 -18.06
N TYR A 141 10.84 17.04 -18.61
CA TYR A 141 11.23 17.05 -20.01
C TYR A 141 11.29 15.63 -20.61
N ASN A 142 11.54 15.56 -21.92
CA ASN A 142 11.64 14.31 -22.70
C ASN A 142 10.45 13.36 -22.49
N SER A 143 9.23 13.92 -22.52
CA SER A 143 8.01 13.14 -22.33
C SER A 143 7.74 12.25 -23.55
N ASN A 144 7.68 10.93 -23.35
CA ASN A 144 7.46 9.95 -24.43
C ASN A 144 6.45 8.87 -24.02
N ILE A 145 5.74 8.31 -25.00
CA ILE A 145 4.84 7.16 -24.79
C ILE A 145 5.68 5.93 -24.44
N VAL A 146 5.27 5.19 -23.41
CA VAL A 146 5.90 3.93 -22.99
C VAL A 146 4.95 2.75 -23.14
N LEU A 147 3.67 2.94 -22.79
CA LEU A 147 2.64 1.93 -23.05
C LEU A 147 1.49 2.58 -23.80
N SER A 148 0.97 1.87 -24.79
CA SER A 148 -0.30 2.17 -25.45
C SER A 148 -1.31 1.05 -25.18
N PRO A 149 -2.63 1.34 -25.18
CA PRO A 149 -3.65 0.28 -25.19
C PRO A 149 -3.34 -0.75 -26.27
N GLN A 150 -3.29 -2.03 -25.89
CA GLN A 150 -2.94 -3.12 -26.79
C GLN A 150 -4.01 -4.22 -26.79
N TYR A 151 -4.66 -4.45 -25.65
CA TYR A 151 -5.66 -5.50 -25.48
C TYR A 151 -7.09 -4.91 -25.39
N GLU A 152 -8.11 -5.73 -25.67
CA GLU A 152 -9.52 -5.27 -25.65
C GLU A 152 -9.95 -4.72 -24.29
N TRP A 153 -9.45 -5.30 -23.19
CA TRP A 153 -9.72 -4.85 -21.83
C TRP A 153 -9.04 -3.51 -21.48
N GLU A 154 -8.16 -3.03 -22.35
CA GLU A 154 -7.43 -1.76 -22.19
C GLU A 154 -7.84 -0.69 -23.19
N HIS A 155 -8.80 -1.02 -24.06
CA HIS A 155 -9.06 -0.33 -25.32
C HIS A 155 -9.13 1.19 -25.22
N PHE A 156 -9.82 1.71 -24.20
CA PHE A 156 -10.15 3.12 -24.10
C PHE A 156 -8.97 3.95 -23.58
N LYS A 157 -8.36 3.54 -22.47
CA LYS A 157 -7.19 4.19 -21.88
C LYS A 157 -6.50 3.29 -20.86
N ILE A 158 -5.22 3.54 -20.67
CA ILE A 158 -4.41 2.97 -19.58
C ILE A 158 -3.81 4.06 -18.70
N GLY A 159 -3.37 3.71 -17.50
CA GLY A 159 -2.69 4.62 -16.59
C GLY A 159 -2.04 3.91 -15.42
N THR A 160 -0.90 4.42 -14.96
CA THR A 160 -0.32 4.01 -13.69
C THR A 160 -1.19 4.46 -12.51
N GLY A 161 -1.10 3.74 -11.39
CA GLY A 161 -1.71 4.15 -10.13
C GLY A 161 -0.64 4.57 -9.12
N GLY A 162 0.09 3.58 -8.60
CA GLY A 162 1.17 3.77 -7.64
C GLY A 162 2.56 3.93 -8.24
N ALA A 163 3.53 4.17 -7.36
CA ALA A 163 4.93 4.07 -7.70
C ALA A 163 5.28 2.63 -8.13
N PRO A 164 6.17 2.45 -9.14
CA PRO A 164 6.68 1.13 -9.51
C PRO A 164 7.44 0.48 -8.36
N ILE A 165 7.36 -0.84 -8.25
CA ILE A 165 8.10 -1.63 -7.25
C ILE A 165 9.42 -2.09 -7.88
N LYS A 166 10.55 -1.72 -7.29
CA LYS A 166 11.88 -2.20 -7.72
C LYS A 166 12.05 -3.69 -7.43
N THR A 167 12.57 -4.44 -8.40
CA THR A 167 12.87 -5.87 -8.29
C THR A 167 14.20 -6.20 -8.96
N ASP A 168 14.70 -7.42 -8.76
CA ASP A 168 15.92 -7.92 -9.43
C ASP A 168 15.77 -8.07 -10.96
N TYR A 169 14.55 -8.01 -11.47
CA TYR A 169 14.24 -8.18 -12.90
C TYR A 169 13.76 -6.88 -13.56
N GLY A 170 13.73 -5.77 -12.82
CA GLY A 170 13.20 -4.50 -13.30
C GLY A 170 12.15 -3.91 -12.36
N TRP A 171 11.39 -2.94 -12.84
CA TRP A 171 10.34 -2.27 -12.09
C TRP A 171 8.99 -2.88 -12.40
N LEU A 172 8.35 -3.46 -11.40
CA LEU A 172 6.97 -3.93 -11.47
C LEU A 172 6.02 -2.73 -11.40
N VAL A 173 5.31 -2.47 -12.49
CA VAL A 173 4.32 -1.40 -12.60
C VAL A 173 2.94 -2.03 -12.61
N ILE A 174 2.12 -1.70 -11.60
CA ILE A 174 0.68 -1.99 -11.62
C ILE A 174 -0.04 -0.81 -12.27
N TYR A 175 -0.85 -1.09 -13.28
CA TYR A 175 -1.59 -0.07 -14.02
C TYR A 175 -3.07 -0.45 -14.12
N HIS A 176 -3.95 0.54 -14.25
CA HIS A 176 -5.35 0.32 -14.57
C HIS A 176 -5.57 0.51 -16.07
N ALA A 177 -6.61 -0.14 -16.57
CA ALA A 177 -7.05 -0.05 -17.94
C ALA A 177 -8.57 0.00 -18.01
N VAL A 178 -9.08 0.60 -19.07
CA VAL A 178 -10.52 0.80 -19.28
C VAL A 178 -10.92 0.21 -20.62
N ASP A 179 -11.91 -0.67 -20.62
CA ASP A 179 -12.43 -1.26 -21.84
C ASP A 179 -13.50 -0.37 -22.51
N ARG A 180 -14.04 -0.83 -23.64
CA ARG A 180 -15.10 -0.13 -24.38
C ARG A 180 -16.42 0.03 -23.61
N LYS A 181 -16.64 -0.81 -22.60
CA LYS A 181 -17.83 -0.81 -21.73
C LYS A 181 -17.59 -0.01 -20.45
N MET A 182 -16.48 0.73 -20.39
CA MET A 182 -16.08 1.52 -19.22
C MET A 182 -15.81 0.68 -17.97
N VAL A 183 -15.48 -0.61 -18.12
CA VAL A 183 -15.06 -1.44 -17.00
C VAL A 183 -13.58 -1.19 -16.73
N TYR A 184 -13.26 -0.83 -15.49
CA TYR A 184 -11.88 -0.62 -15.05
C TYR A 184 -11.32 -1.92 -14.49
N ARG A 185 -10.15 -2.31 -15.00
CA ARG A 185 -9.39 -3.50 -14.58
C ARG A 185 -7.94 -3.15 -14.29
N LEU A 186 -7.23 -4.02 -13.60
CA LEU A 186 -5.79 -3.87 -13.36
C LEU A 186 -4.97 -4.84 -14.21
N GLY A 187 -3.79 -4.39 -14.63
CA GLY A 187 -2.73 -5.20 -15.23
C GLY A 187 -1.38 -4.87 -14.63
N TYR A 188 -0.34 -5.54 -15.14
CA TYR A 188 1.03 -5.20 -14.79
C TYR A 188 2.01 -5.30 -15.96
N ALA A 189 3.10 -4.56 -15.83
CA ALA A 189 4.26 -4.60 -16.69
C ALA A 189 5.55 -4.63 -15.85
N ILE A 190 6.60 -5.20 -16.42
CA ILE A 190 7.97 -5.13 -15.90
C ILE A 190 8.76 -4.21 -16.82
N MET A 191 9.23 -3.08 -16.29
CA MET A 191 10.08 -2.12 -16.99
C MET A 191 11.56 -2.40 -16.68
N ALA A 192 12.48 -2.08 -17.58
CA ALA A 192 13.90 -2.30 -17.32
C ALA A 192 14.42 -1.46 -16.15
N ILE A 193 15.38 -2.02 -15.43
CA ILE A 193 15.95 -1.42 -14.21
C ILE A 193 16.73 -0.13 -14.50
N ASP A 194 17.27 -0.04 -15.71
CA ASP A 194 18.21 0.97 -16.21
C ASP A 194 17.62 1.83 -17.32
N ASP A 195 16.60 1.35 -18.04
CA ASP A 195 15.86 2.08 -19.05
C ASP A 195 14.35 2.09 -18.76
N PRO A 196 13.79 3.19 -18.23
CA PRO A 196 12.37 3.28 -17.90
C PRO A 196 11.46 3.33 -19.13
N THR A 197 11.99 3.43 -20.35
CA THR A 197 11.22 3.34 -21.59
C THR A 197 11.08 1.91 -22.09
N ASN A 198 11.93 1.00 -21.62
CA ASN A 198 11.99 -0.37 -22.09
C ASN A 198 11.04 -1.28 -21.29
N VAL A 199 9.99 -1.77 -21.96
CA VAL A 199 9.06 -2.75 -21.39
C VAL A 199 9.65 -4.15 -21.58
N ILE A 200 10.14 -4.77 -20.50
CA ILE A 200 10.65 -6.15 -20.51
C ILE A 200 9.50 -7.14 -20.70
N TYR A 201 8.39 -6.89 -20.01
CA TYR A 201 7.22 -7.77 -20.05
C TYR A 201 5.95 -6.98 -19.77
N ARG A 202 4.86 -7.37 -20.42
CA ARG A 202 3.51 -6.87 -20.15
C ARG A 202 2.57 -8.06 -20.13
N HIS A 203 1.82 -8.23 -19.05
CA HIS A 203 0.86 -9.32 -18.96
C HIS A 203 -0.32 -9.08 -19.92
N PRO A 204 -0.75 -10.09 -20.70
CA PRO A 204 -1.78 -9.88 -21.72
C PRO A 204 -3.20 -9.80 -21.17
N GLU A 205 -3.45 -10.37 -19.99
CA GLU A 205 -4.77 -10.43 -19.38
C GLU A 205 -4.88 -9.52 -18.15
N PRO A 206 -6.10 -9.17 -17.70
CA PRO A 206 -6.29 -8.53 -16.41
C PRO A 206 -5.75 -9.41 -15.27
N ILE A 207 -5.12 -8.78 -14.27
CA ILE A 207 -4.80 -9.44 -12.99
C ILE A 207 -5.87 -9.23 -11.92
N LEU A 208 -6.75 -8.25 -12.12
CA LEU A 208 -7.88 -7.99 -11.25
C LEU A 208 -9.01 -7.34 -12.07
N GLU A 209 -10.23 -7.83 -11.87
CA GLU A 209 -11.43 -7.27 -12.46
C GLU A 209 -12.57 -7.18 -11.44
N PRO A 210 -13.58 -6.31 -11.65
CA PRO A 210 -14.70 -6.18 -10.74
C PRO A 210 -15.54 -7.45 -10.71
N GLU A 211 -15.59 -8.13 -9.57
CA GLU A 211 -16.42 -9.32 -9.36
C GLU A 211 -17.34 -9.19 -8.15
N LYS A 212 -16.87 -8.49 -7.11
CA LYS A 212 -17.61 -8.38 -5.85
C LYS A 212 -18.62 -7.26 -5.93
N GLU A 213 -19.65 -7.34 -5.08
CA GLU A 213 -20.71 -6.33 -5.03
C GLU A 213 -20.14 -4.92 -4.81
N PHE A 214 -19.17 -4.78 -3.91
CA PHE A 214 -18.48 -3.51 -3.63
C PHE A 214 -17.53 -3.01 -4.75
N GLU A 215 -17.32 -3.80 -5.82
CA GLU A 215 -16.53 -3.43 -7.01
C GLU A 215 -17.45 -3.14 -8.21
N THR A 216 -18.63 -3.76 -8.23
CA THR A 216 -19.61 -3.68 -9.31
C THR A 216 -20.70 -2.65 -9.03
N GLN A 217 -20.95 -2.31 -7.77
CA GLN A 217 -21.99 -1.37 -7.32
C GLN A 217 -21.41 -0.31 -6.39
N GLY A 218 -21.65 0.95 -6.73
CA GLY A 218 -21.15 2.12 -6.00
C GLY A 218 -21.39 3.39 -6.82
N ASP A 219 -20.70 4.48 -6.47
CA ASP A 219 -20.77 5.76 -7.20
C ASP A 219 -20.39 5.61 -8.68
N VAL A 220 -19.44 4.72 -8.98
CA VAL A 220 -19.11 4.30 -10.35
C VAL A 220 -19.06 2.78 -10.41
N SER A 221 -20.02 2.16 -11.09
CA SER A 221 -20.08 0.71 -11.25
C SER A 221 -18.92 0.13 -12.05
N ASN A 222 -18.54 -1.11 -11.72
CA ASN A 222 -17.53 -1.92 -12.42
C ASN A 222 -16.13 -1.28 -12.41
N VAL A 223 -15.68 -0.89 -11.22
CA VAL A 223 -14.38 -0.27 -11.02
C VAL A 223 -13.53 -1.07 -10.02
N VAL A 224 -12.36 -1.51 -10.50
CA VAL A 224 -11.18 -1.73 -9.67
C VAL A 224 -10.07 -0.78 -10.14
N PHE A 225 -9.64 0.12 -9.26
CA PHE A 225 -8.70 1.19 -9.62
C PHE A 225 -7.49 1.19 -8.68
N THR A 226 -6.28 1.00 -9.20
CA THR A 226 -5.08 0.94 -8.36
C THR A 226 -4.76 2.30 -7.73
N CYS A 227 -4.58 2.33 -6.40
CA CYS A 227 -4.19 3.50 -5.63
C CYS A 227 -2.74 3.42 -5.14
N GLY A 228 -2.07 2.29 -5.36
CA GLY A 228 -0.74 2.02 -4.82
C GLY A 228 -0.47 0.54 -4.73
N ALA A 229 0.80 0.16 -4.84
CA ALA A 229 1.24 -1.17 -4.48
C ALA A 229 2.53 -1.09 -3.68
N VAL A 230 2.69 -1.99 -2.71
CA VAL A 230 3.89 -2.07 -1.87
C VAL A 230 4.35 -3.52 -1.78
N LEU A 231 5.65 -3.73 -1.83
CA LEU A 231 6.27 -5.02 -1.55
C LEU A 231 6.58 -5.10 -0.06
N ILE A 232 5.97 -6.06 0.63
CA ILE A 232 6.29 -6.37 2.02
C ILE A 232 6.83 -7.80 2.04
N ARG A 233 8.12 -7.93 2.33
CA ARG A 233 8.88 -9.19 2.21
C ARG A 233 8.80 -9.74 0.79
N ASP A 234 8.05 -10.82 0.58
CA ASP A 234 7.89 -11.53 -0.69
C ASP A 234 6.47 -11.41 -1.27
N THR A 235 5.60 -10.60 -0.65
CA THR A 235 4.21 -10.41 -1.06
C THR A 235 3.99 -8.97 -1.51
N VAL A 236 3.41 -8.80 -2.70
CA VAL A 236 2.94 -7.53 -3.22
C VAL A 236 1.52 -7.30 -2.71
N PHE A 237 1.29 -6.17 -2.06
CA PHE A 237 -0.01 -5.69 -1.64
C PHE A 237 -0.45 -4.60 -2.62
N VAL A 238 -1.55 -4.84 -3.34
CA VAL A 238 -2.15 -3.88 -4.26
C VAL A 238 -3.37 -3.26 -3.58
N TYR A 239 -3.27 -1.98 -3.23
CA TYR A 239 -4.40 -1.21 -2.72
C TYR A 239 -5.18 -0.63 -3.88
N TYR A 240 -6.50 -0.80 -3.84
CA TYR A 240 -7.36 -0.38 -4.94
C TYR A 240 -8.71 0.16 -4.47
N GLY A 241 -9.28 1.08 -5.22
CA GLY A 241 -10.65 1.54 -5.06
C GLY A 241 -11.63 0.56 -5.70
N GLY A 242 -12.69 0.22 -4.97
CA GLY A 242 -13.83 -0.56 -5.45
C GLY A 242 -15.03 0.35 -5.68
N ALA A 243 -15.56 0.36 -6.91
CA ALA A 243 -16.74 1.12 -7.33
C ALA A 243 -16.75 2.61 -6.90
N ASP A 244 -15.57 3.26 -6.83
CA ASP A 244 -15.37 4.62 -6.29
C ASP A 244 -15.98 4.86 -4.90
N THR A 245 -16.16 3.81 -4.10
CA THR A 245 -16.89 3.86 -2.82
C THR A 245 -16.06 3.32 -1.65
N VAL A 246 -15.22 2.31 -1.89
CA VAL A 246 -14.43 1.65 -0.84
C VAL A 246 -12.95 1.54 -1.23
N ILE A 247 -12.08 1.36 -0.22
CA ILE A 247 -10.68 0.96 -0.42
C ILE A 247 -10.52 -0.50 -0.03
N CYS A 248 -9.92 -1.27 -0.92
CA CYS A 248 -9.68 -2.70 -0.82
C CYS A 248 -8.18 -3.01 -0.95
N VAL A 249 -7.82 -4.26 -0.64
CA VAL A 249 -6.45 -4.77 -0.82
C VAL A 249 -6.49 -6.18 -1.40
N ALA A 250 -5.69 -6.39 -2.45
CA ALA A 250 -5.40 -7.70 -3.02
C ALA A 250 -3.92 -8.03 -2.82
N THR A 251 -3.59 -9.32 -2.75
CA THR A 251 -2.21 -9.76 -2.49
C THR A 251 -1.81 -10.88 -3.42
N GLU A 252 -0.57 -10.85 -3.87
CA GLU A 252 0.05 -11.93 -4.63
C GLU A 252 1.55 -11.99 -4.33
N LYS A 253 2.17 -13.16 -4.46
CA LYS A 253 3.62 -13.31 -4.29
C LYS A 253 4.35 -12.58 -5.41
N LEU A 254 5.45 -11.91 -5.04
CA LEU A 254 6.31 -11.23 -6.01
C LEU A 254 6.81 -12.20 -7.09
N GLU A 255 7.09 -13.44 -6.70
CA GLU A 255 7.57 -14.47 -7.62
C GLU A 255 6.58 -14.78 -8.75
N ASP A 256 5.27 -14.73 -8.50
CA ASP A 256 4.26 -15.00 -9.51
C ASP A 256 4.24 -13.91 -10.60
N PHE A 257 4.41 -12.64 -10.23
CA PHE A 257 4.59 -11.54 -11.20
C PHE A 257 5.88 -11.68 -12.02
N LEU A 258 6.95 -12.21 -11.41
CA LEU A 258 8.27 -12.32 -12.04
C LEU A 258 8.45 -13.63 -12.81
N ARG A 259 7.57 -14.62 -12.63
CA ARG A 259 7.67 -15.93 -13.28
C ARG A 259 7.84 -15.83 -14.80
N PRO A 260 7.09 -14.99 -15.54
CA PRO A 260 7.26 -14.88 -16.99
C PRO A 260 8.66 -14.42 -17.37
N VAL A 261 9.23 -13.42 -16.71
CA VAL A 261 10.57 -12.90 -17.04
C VAL A 261 11.71 -13.81 -16.58
N LYS A 262 11.51 -14.60 -15.52
CA LYS A 262 12.48 -15.61 -15.07
C LYS A 262 12.69 -16.71 -16.11
N LEU A 263 11.61 -17.21 -16.71
CA LEU A 263 11.68 -18.29 -17.70
C LEU A 263 12.37 -17.87 -19.00
N TRP A 264 12.29 -16.60 -19.38
CA TRP A 264 12.91 -16.06 -20.58
C TRP A 264 14.44 -15.89 -20.48
N LYS A 265 15.00 -15.75 -19.28
CA LYS A 265 16.46 -15.64 -19.08
C LYS A 265 17.19 -17.00 -19.05
N VAL A 266 16.45 -18.11 -19.04
CA VAL A 266 17.01 -19.48 -18.99
C VAL A 266 17.05 -20.13 -20.39
N LEU A 267 16.42 -19.52 -21.38
CA LEU A 267 16.47 -19.89 -22.81
C LEU A 267 17.40 -18.95 -23.57
#